data_AF-A0A8C3KDD3-F1
#
_entry.id   AF-A0A8C3KDD3-F1
#
_cell.length_a   1.000
_cell.length_b   1.000
_cell.length_c   1.000
_cell.angle_alpha   90.00
_cell.angle_beta   90.00
_cell.angle_gamma   90.00
#
_symmetry.space_group_name_H-M   'P 1'
#
loop_
_entity.id
_entity.type
_entity.pdbx_description
1 polymer ?
#
loop_
_entity_poly.entity_id
_entity_poly.type
_entity_poly.pdbx_seq_one_letter_code
_entity_poly.pdbx_strand_id
1 'polypeptide(L)'
;MVIRVFVASSSGSVAIKKRQQDVVRFLEANRIEFEEVDITMSEEKRQWMYKNIPEDRQPAQGNPLPPQIFIDDRYCGDYDSFFESKESNTVFAFLGLKPTLASKVSVALQAFHGFLEMLRWNFLQTEGTLCVWMHHCPDPYLVHISFMLMRELKRLP
;
A
#
# COMPACT_ATOMS: atom_id res chain seq x y z
N MET A 1 11.48 16.45 -5.71
CA MET A 1 10.70 15.72 -4.70
C MET A 1 11.04 14.26 -4.85
N VAL A 2 11.83 13.74 -3.91
CA VAL A 2 12.36 12.38 -3.93
C VAL A 2 11.82 11.63 -2.73
N ILE A 3 11.13 10.50 -2.94
CA ILE A 3 10.68 9.66 -1.84
C ILE A 3 11.82 8.75 -1.45
N ARG A 4 12.22 8.76 -0.18
CA ARG A 4 13.29 7.91 0.37
C ARG A 4 12.67 6.91 1.33
N VAL A 5 12.88 5.63 1.06
CA VAL A 5 12.41 4.54 1.93
C VAL A 5 13.63 3.93 2.61
N PHE A 6 13.71 4.13 3.92
CA PHE A 6 14.79 3.56 4.72
C PHE A 6 14.47 2.11 5.05
N VAL A 7 15.34 1.21 4.60
CA VAL A 7 15.22 -0.24 4.70
C VAL A 7 16.42 -0.81 5.44
N ALA A 8 16.27 -1.99 6.03
CA ALA A 8 17.34 -2.80 6.59
C ALA A 8 17.36 -4.18 5.93
N SER A 9 18.24 -4.34 4.95
CA SER A 9 18.37 -5.60 4.20
C SER A 9 18.79 -6.75 5.11
N SER A 10 19.71 -6.49 6.05
CA SER A 10 20.20 -7.50 7.01
C SER A 10 19.31 -7.67 8.25
N SER A 11 18.04 -7.26 8.21
CA SER A 11 17.13 -7.44 9.35
C SER A 11 16.84 -8.92 9.64
N GLY A 12 16.99 -9.33 10.90
CA GLY A 12 16.67 -10.69 11.36
C GLY A 12 15.17 -10.98 11.50
N SER A 13 14.32 -9.94 11.47
CA SER A 13 12.88 -10.09 11.61
C SER A 13 12.19 -10.24 10.26
N VAL A 14 11.50 -11.37 10.06
CA VAL A 14 10.69 -11.64 8.87
C VAL A 14 9.54 -10.63 8.74
N ALA A 15 8.96 -10.21 9.86
CA ALA A 15 7.89 -9.21 9.86
C ALA A 15 8.38 -7.86 9.30
N ILE A 16 9.55 -7.41 9.75
CA ILE A 16 10.18 -6.16 9.26
C ILE A 16 10.49 -6.27 7.77
N LYS A 17 11.03 -7.40 7.30
CA LYS A 17 11.28 -7.62 5.86
C LYS A 17 10.01 -7.57 5.01
N LYS A 18 8.92 -8.18 5.48
CA LYS A 18 7.62 -8.14 4.79
C LYS A 18 7.06 -6.72 4.71
N ARG A 19 7.12 -5.95 5.80
CA ARG A 19 6.67 -4.55 5.84
C ARG A 19 7.42 -3.68 4.83
N GLN A 20 8.74 -3.81 4.77
CA GLN A 20 9.57 -3.09 3.79
C GLN A 20 9.20 -3.46 2.36
N GLN A 21 9.10 -4.76 2.05
CA GLN A 21 8.71 -5.23 0.72
C GLN A 21 7.33 -4.75 0.32
N ASP A 22 6.37 -4.68 1.25
CA ASP A 22 5.03 -4.18 0.94
C ASP A 22 5.03 -2.70 0.52
N VAL A 23 5.80 -1.85 1.24
CA VAL A 23 5.98 -0.43 0.87
C VAL A 23 6.60 -0.31 -0.52
N VAL A 24 7.70 -1.02 -0.75
CA VAL A 24 8.48 -0.98 -2.00
C VAL A 24 7.62 -1.44 -3.19
N ARG A 25 6.98 -2.61 -3.06
CA ARG A 25 6.09 -3.16 -4.10
C ARG A 25 4.93 -2.23 -4.40
N PHE A 26 4.39 -1.56 -3.39
CA PHE A 26 3.31 -0.60 -3.60
C PHE A 26 3.79 0.60 -4.43
N LEU A 27 4.96 1.16 -4.10
CA LEU A 27 5.52 2.30 -4.83
C LEU A 27 5.84 1.92 -6.29
N GLU A 28 6.45 0.75 -6.52
CA GLU A 28 6.72 0.20 -7.86
C GLU A 28 5.43 -0.03 -8.66
N ALA A 29 4.41 -0.66 -8.05
CA ALA A 29 3.13 -0.94 -8.72
C ALA A 29 2.39 0.33 -9.12
N ASN A 30 2.59 1.42 -8.37
CA ASN A 30 2.01 2.73 -8.66
C ASN A 30 2.92 3.62 -9.52
N ARG A 31 4.06 3.10 -9.99
CA ARG A 31 5.08 3.83 -10.78
C ARG A 31 5.53 5.13 -10.10
N ILE A 32 5.65 5.10 -8.78
CA ILE A 32 6.18 6.20 -7.99
C ILE A 32 7.69 6.03 -7.95
N GLU A 33 8.45 7.06 -8.31
CA GLU A 33 9.91 7.05 -8.19
C GLU A 33 10.30 7.20 -6.72
N PHE A 34 11.13 6.28 -6.23
CA PHE A 34 11.66 6.29 -4.86
C PHE A 34 13.10 5.81 -4.82
N GLU A 35 13.80 6.16 -3.75
CA GLU A 35 15.15 5.73 -3.41
C GLU A 35 15.09 4.79 -2.21
N GLU A 36 15.56 3.56 -2.36
CA GLU A 36 15.77 2.64 -1.24
C GLU A 36 17.11 2.95 -0.56
N VAL A 37 17.04 3.31 0.72
CA VAL A 37 18.22 3.66 1.52
C VAL A 37 18.45 2.57 2.56
N ASP A 38 19.46 1.73 2.33
CA ASP A 38 19.80 0.65 3.26
C ASP A 38 20.62 1.15 4.46
N ILE A 39 20.01 1.14 5.64
CA ILE A 39 20.66 1.55 6.90
C ILE A 39 21.65 0.52 7.43
N THR A 40 21.64 -0.72 6.90
CA THR A 40 22.57 -1.78 7.33
C THR A 40 23.92 -1.69 6.63
N MET A 41 23.95 -1.02 5.47
CA MET A 41 25.17 -0.82 4.68
C MET A 41 25.85 0.53 4.98
N SER A 42 25.15 1.48 5.60
CA SER A 42 25.70 2.79 5.94
C SER A 42 25.26 3.25 7.34
N GLU A 43 26.25 3.40 8.21
CA GLU A 43 26.08 3.93 9.56
C GLU A 43 25.53 5.36 9.55
N GLU A 44 26.02 6.18 8.63
CA GLU A 44 25.61 7.58 8.49
C GLU A 44 24.12 7.70 8.18
N LYS A 45 23.61 6.85 7.28
CA LYS A 45 22.17 6.80 6.94
C LYS A 45 21.32 6.35 8.12
N ARG A 46 21.80 5.38 8.91
CA ARG A 46 21.14 4.94 10.14
C ARG A 46 21.02 6.07 11.15
N GLN A 47 22.12 6.77 11.42
CA GLN A 47 22.12 7.91 12.35
C GLN A 47 21.28 9.07 11.84
N TRP A 48 21.33 9.34 10.53
CA TRP A 48 20.50 10.36 9.90
C TRP A 48 19.02 10.03 10.08
N MET A 49 18.60 8.78 9.84
CA MET A 49 17.22 8.35 10.05
C MET A 49 16.79 8.61 11.49
N TYR A 50 17.60 8.23 12.48
CA TYR A 50 17.27 8.43 13.90
C TYR A 50 17.12 9.91 14.28
N LYS A 51 17.98 10.79 13.74
CA LYS A 51 17.94 12.23 14.02
C LYS A 51 16.78 12.95 13.37
N ASN A 52 16.31 12.47 12.21
CA ASN A 52 15.25 13.12 11.44
C ASN A 52 13.85 12.57 11.76
N ILE A 53 13.73 11.55 12.61
CA ILE A 53 12.44 11.10 13.14
C ILE A 53 12.08 12.01 14.33
N PRO A 54 10.91 12.66 14.30
CA PRO A 54 10.50 13.56 15.36
C PRO A 54 10.20 12.75 16.65
N GLU A 55 10.50 13.33 17.80
CA GLU A 55 10.48 12.62 19.10
C GLU A 55 9.08 12.07 19.46
N ASP A 56 8.01 12.71 19.00
CA ASP A 56 6.63 12.26 19.19
C ASP A 56 6.30 10.97 18.42
N ARG A 57 7.09 10.64 17.40
CA ARG A 57 6.95 9.43 16.56
C ARG A 57 7.99 8.37 16.89
N GLN A 58 8.88 8.62 17.85
CA GLN A 58 9.81 7.60 18.30
C GLN A 58 9.08 6.54 19.13
N PRO A 59 9.44 5.26 18.99
CA PRO A 59 8.83 4.21 19.79
C PRO A 59 9.12 4.43 21.27
N ALA A 60 8.13 4.17 22.13
CA ALA A 60 8.25 4.34 23.59
C ALA A 60 9.36 3.46 24.22
N GLN A 61 9.76 2.38 23.54
CA GLN A 61 10.91 1.57 23.89
C GLN A 61 11.73 1.21 22.65
N GLY A 62 13.04 1.45 22.73
CA GLY A 62 14.01 1.04 21.71
C GLY A 62 14.19 2.04 20.59
N ASN A 63 14.85 1.58 19.52
CA ASN A 63 15.15 2.40 18.36
C ASN A 63 14.04 2.27 17.30
N PRO A 64 13.80 3.33 16.49
CA PRO A 64 12.85 3.24 15.39
C PRO A 64 13.26 2.15 14.39
N LEU A 65 12.30 1.31 14.03
CA LEU A 65 12.49 0.17 13.15
C LEU A 65 12.10 0.54 11.71
N PRO A 66 12.80 0.02 10.69
CA PRO A 66 12.39 0.17 9.30
C PRO A 66 11.12 -0.66 9.00
N PRO A 67 10.32 -0.29 7.98
CA PRO A 67 10.54 0.81 7.03
C PRO A 67 10.19 2.20 7.60
N GLN A 68 10.98 3.20 7.24
CA GLN A 68 10.70 4.61 7.53
C GLN A 68 10.69 5.42 6.24
N ILE A 69 9.64 6.23 6.03
CA ILE A 69 9.39 6.92 4.77
C ILE A 69 9.65 8.40 4.95
N PHE A 70 10.50 8.94 4.08
CA PHE A 70 10.83 10.35 4.02
C PHE A 70 10.53 10.89 2.63
N ILE A 71 10.18 12.17 2.56
CA ILE A 71 10.04 12.91 1.31
C ILE A 71 11.08 14.01 1.36
N ASP A 72 12.08 13.89 0.49
CA ASP A 72 13.31 14.67 0.53
C ASP A 72 13.99 14.52 1.92
N ASP A 73 13.84 15.53 2.79
CA ASP A 73 14.34 15.50 4.18
C ASP A 73 13.20 15.57 5.24
N ARG A 74 11.93 15.55 4.81
CA ARG A 74 10.77 15.59 5.69
C ARG A 74 10.32 14.18 6.07
N TYR A 75 10.18 13.93 7.37
CA TYR A 75 9.56 12.71 7.85
C TYR A 75 8.10 12.63 7.41
N CYS A 76 7.74 11.53 6.73
CA CYS A 76 6.38 11.29 6.26
C CYS A 76 5.63 10.38 7.24
N GLY A 77 6.28 9.30 7.66
CA GLY A 77 5.72 8.35 8.60
C GLY A 77 6.43 7.00 8.55
N ASP A 78 5.96 6.12 9.42
CA ASP A 78 6.38 4.73 9.54
C ASP A 78 5.47 3.80 8.72
N TYR A 79 5.64 2.49 8.88
CA TYR A 79 4.82 1.49 8.21
C TYR A 79 3.33 1.61 8.56
N ASP A 80 2.98 1.83 9.82
CA ASP A 80 1.58 1.80 10.25
C ASP A 80 0.83 3.00 9.65
N SER A 81 1.44 4.19 9.67
CA SER A 81 0.92 5.39 8.98
C SER A 81 0.74 5.20 7.46
N PHE A 82 1.68 4.49 6.83
CA PHE A 82 1.58 4.15 5.40
C PHE A 82 0.45 3.14 5.14
N PHE A 83 0.30 2.14 6.01
CA PHE A 83 -0.73 1.12 5.90
C PHE A 83 -2.14 1.73 6.04
N GLU A 84 -2.37 2.61 7.02
CA GLU A 84 -3.62 3.36 7.17
C GLU A 84 -3.95 4.19 5.92
N SER A 85 -2.94 4.85 5.35
CA SER A 85 -3.07 5.63 4.12
C SER A 85 -3.38 4.74 2.91
N LYS A 86 -2.84 3.51 2.87
CA LYS A 86 -3.10 2.50 1.85
C LYS A 86 -4.54 2.01 1.93
N GLU A 87 -5.04 1.69 3.12
CA GLU A 87 -6.44 1.30 3.32
C GLU A 87 -7.41 2.43 2.96
N SER A 88 -7.03 3.67 3.27
CA SER A 88 -7.84 4.86 2.95
C SER A 88 -7.69 5.34 1.50
N ASN A 89 -6.85 4.71 0.68
CA ASN A 89 -6.49 5.15 -0.68
C ASN A 89 -5.94 6.59 -0.75
N THR A 90 -5.35 7.08 0.34
CA THR A 90 -4.78 8.43 0.47
C THR A 90 -3.25 8.45 0.45
N VAL A 91 -2.59 7.35 0.06
CA VAL A 91 -1.11 7.26 0.01
C VAL A 91 -0.47 8.37 -0.81
N PHE A 92 -1.09 8.79 -1.92
CA PHE A 92 -0.58 9.91 -2.70
C PHE A 92 -0.57 11.22 -1.90
N ALA A 93 -1.62 11.48 -1.12
CA ALA A 93 -1.68 12.64 -0.24
C ALA A 93 -0.71 12.51 0.95
N PHE A 94 -0.58 11.31 1.53
CA PHE A 94 0.44 10.99 2.55
C PHE A 94 1.84 11.34 2.04
N LEU A 95 2.17 10.87 0.84
CA LEU A 95 3.44 11.15 0.16
C LEU A 95 3.56 12.61 -0.34
N GLY A 96 2.55 13.47 -0.15
CA GLY A 96 2.54 14.85 -0.67
C GLY A 96 2.52 14.95 -2.20
N LEU A 97 2.24 13.84 -2.89
CA LEU A 97 2.12 13.78 -4.35
C LEU A 97 0.74 14.29 -4.77
N LYS A 98 0.71 15.11 -5.84
CA LYS A 98 -0.57 15.42 -6.49
C LYS A 98 -1.11 14.14 -7.13
N PRO A 99 -2.34 13.71 -6.82
CA PRO A 99 -2.93 12.55 -7.48
C PRO A 99 -3.10 12.88 -8.97
N THR A 100 -2.30 12.24 -9.81
CA THR A 100 -2.43 12.34 -11.27
C THR A 100 -3.61 11.46 -11.71
N LEU A 101 -4.25 11.78 -12.83
CA LEU A 101 -5.36 10.96 -13.35
C LEU A 101 -4.94 9.50 -13.56
N ALA A 102 -3.68 9.25 -13.89
CA ALA A 102 -3.10 7.91 -13.98
C ALA A 102 -3.14 7.18 -12.64
N SER A 103 -2.82 7.83 -11.52
CA SER A 103 -2.82 7.18 -10.20
C SER A 103 -4.23 6.85 -9.71
N LYS A 104 -5.24 7.66 -10.07
CA LYS A 104 -6.65 7.33 -9.78
C LYS A 104 -7.09 6.05 -10.51
N VAL A 105 -6.64 5.86 -11.75
CA VAL A 105 -6.92 4.66 -12.53
C VAL A 105 -6.16 3.45 -11.98
N SER A 106 -4.90 3.61 -11.55
CA SER A 106 -4.11 2.54 -10.90
C SER A 106 -4.72 2.06 -9.60
N VAL A 107 -5.15 2.99 -8.73
CA VAL A 107 -5.82 2.67 -7.46
C VAL A 107 -7.18 2.01 -7.72
N ALA A 108 -7.95 2.51 -8.69
CA ALA A 108 -9.18 1.85 -9.10
C ALA A 108 -8.91 0.42 -9.59
N LEU A 109 -7.90 0.20 -10.44
CA LEU A 109 -7.49 -1.13 -10.91
C LEU A 109 -7.01 -2.04 -9.78
N GLN A 110 -6.30 -1.52 -8.77
CA GLN A 110 -5.89 -2.29 -7.59
C GLN A 110 -7.10 -2.67 -6.71
N ALA A 111 -8.06 -1.77 -6.53
CA ALA A 111 -9.33 -2.08 -5.86
C ALA A 111 -10.13 -3.13 -6.65
N PHE A 112 -10.17 -3.03 -7.98
CA PHE A 112 -10.77 -4.02 -8.86
C PHE A 112 -10.03 -5.37 -8.80
N HIS A 113 -8.70 -5.39 -8.72
CA HIS A 113 -7.92 -6.62 -8.62
C HIS A 113 -8.07 -7.28 -7.24
N GLY A 114 -8.06 -6.49 -6.16
CA GLY A 114 -8.37 -6.99 -4.81
C GLY A 114 -9.78 -7.55 -4.72
N PHE A 115 -10.76 -6.89 -5.35
CA PHE A 115 -12.12 -7.39 -5.48
C PHE A 115 -12.18 -8.70 -6.28
N LEU A 116 -11.43 -8.79 -7.39
CA LEU A 116 -11.34 -10.01 -8.21
C LEU A 116 -10.66 -11.17 -7.47
N GLU A 117 -9.61 -10.92 -6.68
CA GLU A 117 -8.96 -11.93 -5.85
C GLU A 117 -9.87 -12.37 -4.68
N MET A 118 -10.67 -11.48 -4.13
CA MET A 118 -11.69 -11.81 -3.12
C MET A 118 -12.84 -12.63 -3.73
N LEU A 119 -13.24 -12.33 -4.98
CA LEU A 119 -14.18 -13.15 -5.75
C LEU A 119 -13.57 -14.51 -6.11
N ARG A 120 -12.28 -14.56 -6.46
CA ARG A 120 -11.53 -15.79 -6.74
C ARG A 120 -11.41 -16.69 -5.51
N TRP A 121 -11.21 -16.12 -4.33
CA TRP A 121 -11.23 -16.86 -3.06
C TRP A 121 -12.63 -17.36 -2.69
N ASN A 122 -13.68 -16.57 -2.91
CA ASN A 122 -15.07 -17.02 -2.72
C ASN A 122 -15.49 -18.11 -3.73
N PHE A 123 -14.94 -18.08 -4.95
CA PHE A 123 -15.19 -19.08 -5.98
C PHE A 123 -14.57 -20.45 -5.65
N LEU A 124 -13.52 -20.51 -4.81
CA LEU A 124 -12.95 -21.77 -4.34
C LEU A 124 -13.71 -22.40 -3.15
N GLN A 125 -14.76 -21.75 -2.64
CA GLN A 125 -15.51 -22.23 -1.47
C GLN A 125 -17.03 -22.32 -1.68
N THR A 126 -17.53 -22.02 -2.89
CA THR A 126 -18.97 -22.06 -3.18
C THR A 126 -19.29 -22.77 -4.49
N GLU A 127 -19.12 -24.09 -4.50
CA GLU A 127 -20.11 -24.90 -5.22
C GLU A 127 -21.45 -24.78 -4.48
N GLY A 128 -22.30 -23.84 -4.89
CA GLY A 128 -23.74 -23.96 -4.66
C GLY A 128 -24.52 -22.81 -4.02
N THR A 129 -24.02 -21.56 -3.92
CA THR A 129 -24.88 -20.48 -3.37
C THR A 129 -24.58 -19.10 -3.95
N LEU A 130 -24.85 -18.91 -5.26
CA LEU A 130 -24.60 -17.65 -5.95
C LEU A 130 -25.68 -16.55 -5.78
N CYS A 131 -26.72 -16.76 -4.95
CA CYS A 131 -27.89 -15.87 -4.99
C CYS A 131 -28.07 -14.90 -3.81
N VAL A 132 -27.24 -14.90 -2.76
CA VAL A 132 -27.60 -14.16 -1.52
C VAL A 132 -26.84 -12.84 -1.32
N TRP A 133 -25.71 -12.61 -2.00
CA TRP A 133 -24.85 -11.45 -1.69
C TRP A 133 -25.26 -10.11 -2.32
N MET A 134 -26.37 -10.07 -3.08
CA MET A 134 -26.81 -8.83 -3.75
C MET A 134 -27.55 -7.84 -2.83
N HIS A 135 -27.76 -8.19 -1.55
CA HIS A 135 -28.54 -7.38 -0.60
C HIS A 135 -27.72 -6.57 0.43
N HIS A 136 -26.39 -6.52 0.33
CA HIS A 136 -25.54 -5.77 1.27
C HIS A 136 -24.50 -4.87 0.60
N CYS A 137 -24.77 -4.38 -0.61
CA CYS A 137 -23.97 -3.32 -1.24
C CYS A 137 -24.71 -1.98 -1.03
N PRO A 138 -24.18 -1.04 -0.21
CA PRO A 138 -24.86 0.23 0.07
C PRO A 138 -24.80 1.25 -1.07
N ASP A 139 -24.10 0.94 -2.17
CA ASP A 139 -23.91 1.84 -3.30
C ASP A 139 -24.55 1.28 -4.59
N PRO A 140 -25.62 1.93 -5.12
CA PRO A 140 -26.34 1.44 -6.30
C PRO A 140 -25.53 1.57 -7.61
N TYR A 141 -24.50 2.42 -7.66
CA TYR A 141 -23.62 2.53 -8.82
C TYR A 141 -22.66 1.36 -8.91
N LEU A 142 -22.15 0.89 -7.77
CA LEU A 142 -21.26 -0.28 -7.71
C LEU A 142 -21.97 -1.56 -8.15
N VAL A 143 -23.25 -1.71 -7.80
CA VAL A 143 -24.10 -2.84 -8.24
C VAL A 143 -24.28 -2.83 -9.77
N HIS A 144 -24.54 -1.66 -10.35
CA HIS A 144 -24.72 -1.52 -11.80
C HIS A 144 -23.42 -1.79 -12.58
N ILE A 145 -22.28 -1.30 -12.07
CA ILE A 145 -20.96 -1.56 -12.65
C ILE A 145 -20.62 -3.06 -12.58
N SER A 146 -20.89 -3.70 -11.44
CA SER A 146 -20.67 -5.14 -11.27
C SER A 146 -21.53 -5.99 -12.22
N PHE A 147 -22.78 -5.57 -12.46
CA PHE A 147 -23.68 -6.24 -13.42
C PHE A 147 -23.21 -6.07 -14.87
N MET A 148 -22.73 -4.88 -15.25
CA MET A 148 -22.15 -4.65 -16.58
C MET A 148 -20.85 -5.43 -16.77
N LEU A 149 -19.98 -5.49 -15.77
CA LEU A 149 -18.74 -6.26 -15.81
C LEU A 149 -19.01 -7.77 -15.94
N MET A 150 -19.97 -8.30 -15.18
CA MET A 150 -20.40 -9.70 -15.26
C MET A 150 -20.99 -10.06 -16.63
N ARG A 151 -21.70 -9.12 -17.27
CA ARG A 151 -22.28 -9.31 -18.60
C ARG A 151 -21.23 -9.29 -19.70
N GLU A 152 -20.15 -8.53 -19.53
CA GLU A 152 -19.06 -8.45 -20.49
C GLU A 152 -18.05 -9.60 -20.33
N LEU A 153 -17.80 -10.05 -19.09
CA LEU A 153 -16.99 -11.24 -18.81
C LEU A 153 -17.64 -12.53 -19.36
N LYS A 154 -18.97 -12.61 -19.43
CA LYS A 154 -19.69 -13.72 -20.07
C LYS A 154 -19.71 -13.68 -21.61
N ARG A 155 -19.19 -12.61 -22.24
CA ARG A 155 -19.08 -12.48 -23.71
C ARG A 155 -17.69 -12.75 -24.25
N LEU A 156 -16.70 -12.98 -23.39
CA LEU A 156 -15.37 -13.39 -23.82
C LEU A 156 -15.41 -14.89 -24.18
N PRO A 157 -14.88 -15.30 -25.36
CA PRO A 157 -14.82 -16.69 -25.78
C PRO A 157 -13.82 -17.52 -24.96
#